data_AF-A0A1H2ZI12-F1
#
_entry.id   AF-A0A1H2ZI12-F1
#
_cell.length_a   1.000
_cell.length_b   1.000
_cell.length_c   1.000
_cell.angle_alpha   90.00
_cell.angle_beta   90.00
_cell.angle_gamma   90.00
#
_symmetry.space_group_name_H-M   'P 1'
#
loop_
_entity.id
_entity.type
_entity.pdbx_description
1 polymer ?
#
loop_
_entity_poly.entity_id
_entity_poly.type
_entity_poly.pdbx_seq_one_letter_code
_entity_poly.pdbx_strand_id
1 'polypeptide(L)'
;MSLFGTGLGVRVGDRLRAASWRGRVRQVLDLLDEERALIQRGDLRGLAGLAPRSRAALEELTSAPASESRDGEPELEAIRDSAARNQRLLGAMMEGAAQARRELAQAEKARNRLGYDRAGGTVGAGPSGPGKRA
;
A
#
# COMPACT_ATOMS: atom_id res chain seq x y z
N MET A 1 -11.03 -23.92 56.30
CA MET A 1 -10.46 -24.82 55.27
C MET A 1 -11.45 -24.90 54.12
N SER A 2 -11.25 -24.13 53.06
CA SER A 2 -11.98 -24.29 51.80
C SER A 2 -10.98 -24.60 50.71
N LEU A 3 -11.10 -25.80 50.16
CA LEU A 3 -10.21 -26.38 49.16
C LEU A 3 -10.54 -25.82 47.77
N PHE A 4 -9.51 -25.23 47.16
CA PHE A 4 -9.18 -25.23 45.74
C PHE A 4 -10.21 -25.83 44.76
N GLY A 5 -10.96 -24.96 44.08
CA GLY A 5 -11.79 -25.32 42.93
C GLY A 5 -11.51 -24.51 41.65
N THR A 6 -10.43 -23.70 41.61
CA THR A 6 -10.30 -22.58 40.66
C THR A 6 -9.07 -22.63 39.73
N GLY A 7 -8.51 -23.82 39.46
CA GLY A 7 -7.23 -23.93 38.72
C GLY A 7 -7.30 -24.23 37.22
N LEU A 8 -8.30 -25.01 36.77
CA LEU A 8 -8.29 -25.59 35.42
C LEU A 8 -9.05 -24.76 34.37
N GLY A 9 -10.19 -24.17 34.72
CA GLY A 9 -11.00 -23.37 33.78
C GLY A 9 -10.31 -22.07 33.33
N VAL A 10 -9.55 -21.42 34.22
CA VAL A 10 -8.84 -20.16 33.93
C VAL A 10 -7.73 -20.40 32.88
N ARG A 11 -6.94 -21.47 33.05
CA ARG A 11 -5.82 -21.80 32.14
C ARG A 11 -6.26 -22.20 30.74
N VAL A 12 -7.44 -22.82 30.61
CA VAL A 12 -8.01 -23.16 29.29
C VAL A 12 -8.49 -21.88 28.59
N GLY A 13 -9.15 -20.98 29.31
CA GLY A 13 -9.56 -19.67 28.78
C GLY A 13 -8.39 -18.82 28.28
N ASP A 14 -7.29 -18.77 29.02
CA ASP A 14 -6.09 -18.03 28.61
C ASP A 14 -5.45 -18.57 27.34
N ARG A 15 -5.35 -19.89 27.21
CA ARG A 15 -4.80 -20.54 26.01
C ARG A 15 -5.67 -20.30 24.77
N LEU A 16 -6.99 -20.35 24.92
CA LEU A 16 -7.91 -20.07 23.81
C LEU A 16 -7.83 -18.60 23.38
N ARG A 17 -7.73 -17.67 24.35
CA ARG A 17 -7.50 -16.24 24.06
C ARG A 17 -6.19 -16.02 23.31
N ALA A 18 -5.08 -16.58 23.79
CA ALA A 18 -3.78 -16.49 23.14
C ALA A 18 -3.76 -17.10 21.73
N ALA A 19 -4.44 -18.24 21.51
CA ALA A 19 -4.59 -18.84 20.19
C ALA A 19 -5.40 -17.93 19.25
N SER A 20 -6.50 -17.35 19.73
CA SER A 20 -7.31 -16.41 18.95
C SER A 20 -6.54 -15.15 18.56
N TRP A 21 -5.73 -14.62 19.48
CA TRP A 21 -4.92 -13.43 19.24
C TRP A 21 -3.83 -13.69 18.20
N ARG A 22 -3.10 -14.81 18.31
CA ARG A 22 -2.12 -15.23 17.29
C ARG A 22 -2.73 -15.46 15.92
N GLY A 23 -3.97 -15.96 15.87
CA GLY A 23 -4.73 -16.07 14.61
C GLY A 23 -4.94 -14.71 13.94
N ARG A 24 -5.34 -13.69 14.72
CA ARG A 24 -5.51 -12.32 14.22
C ARG A 24 -4.20 -11.68 13.78
N VAL A 25 -3.12 -11.88 14.53
CA VAL A 25 -1.78 -11.43 14.12
C VAL A 25 -1.42 -12.00 12.75
N ARG A 26 -1.57 -13.32 12.57
CA ARG A 26 -1.26 -13.97 11.30
C ARG A 26 -2.10 -13.39 10.16
N GLN A 27 -3.39 -13.19 10.38
CA GLN A 27 -4.27 -12.55 9.41
C GLN A 27 -3.79 -11.15 9.01
N VAL A 28 -3.34 -10.33 9.96
CA VAL A 28 -2.78 -8.99 9.66
C VAL A 28 -1.49 -9.10 8.85
N LEU A 29 -0.59 -10.03 9.21
CA LEU A 29 0.65 -10.25 8.46
C LEU A 29 0.38 -10.72 7.03
N ASP A 30 -0.55 -11.66 6.83
CA ASP A 30 -0.95 -12.13 5.51
C ASP A 30 -1.51 -11.00 4.64
N LEU A 31 -2.31 -10.10 5.24
CA LEU A 31 -2.84 -8.91 4.56
C LEU A 31 -1.73 -7.91 4.19
N LEU A 32 -0.71 -7.73 5.03
CA LEU A 32 0.44 -6.87 4.72
C LEU A 32 1.31 -7.47 3.61
N ASP A 33 1.44 -8.80 3.53
CA ASP A 33 2.12 -9.47 2.43
C ASP A 33 1.32 -9.38 1.12
N GLU A 34 -0.01 -9.49 1.17
CA GLU A 34 -0.88 -9.24 0.01
C GLU A 34 -0.76 -7.78 -0.48
N GLU A 35 -0.75 -6.83 0.45
CA GLU A 35 -0.55 -5.40 0.18
C GLU A 35 0.79 -5.17 -0.54
N ARG A 36 1.87 -5.77 -0.02
CA ARG A 36 3.20 -5.70 -0.65
C ARG A 36 3.16 -6.24 -2.08
N ALA A 37 2.53 -7.38 -2.31
CA ALA A 37 2.43 -7.97 -3.64
C ALA A 37 1.65 -7.07 -4.62
N LEU A 38 0.62 -6.38 -4.15
CA LEU A 38 -0.13 -5.40 -4.95
C LEU A 38 0.72 -4.16 -5.27
N ILE A 39 1.45 -3.62 -4.30
CA ILE A 39 2.36 -2.48 -4.50
C ILE A 39 3.44 -2.83 -5.53
N GLN A 40 4.06 -4.01 -5.40
CA GLN A 40 5.12 -4.46 -6.33
C GLN A 40 4.62 -4.64 -7.77
N ARG A 41 3.33 -4.98 -7.95
CA ARG A 41 2.70 -5.09 -9.27
C ARG A 41 2.17 -3.76 -9.80
N GLY A 42 2.17 -2.70 -8.99
CA GLY A 42 1.54 -1.42 -9.33
C GLY A 42 0.01 -1.49 -9.39
N ASP A 43 -0.63 -2.50 -8.79
CA ASP A 43 -2.08 -2.66 -8.80
C ASP A 43 -2.74 -1.79 -7.72
N LEU A 44 -2.88 -0.51 -8.03
CA LEU A 44 -3.51 0.48 -7.16
C LEU A 44 -4.99 0.18 -6.89
N ARG A 45 -5.67 -0.46 -7.84
CA ARG A 45 -7.10 -0.78 -7.69
C ARG A 45 -7.29 -1.91 -6.71
N GLY A 46 -6.48 -2.97 -6.83
CA GLY A 46 -6.44 -4.05 -5.85
C GLY A 46 -6.06 -3.53 -4.47
N LEU A 47 -5.07 -2.64 -4.39
CA LEU A 47 -4.65 -2.02 -3.13
C LEU A 47 -5.78 -1.24 -2.45
N ALA A 48 -6.53 -0.44 -3.21
CA ALA A 48 -7.70 0.28 -2.69
C ALA A 48 -8.81 -0.67 -2.18
N GLY A 49 -8.99 -1.83 -2.84
CA GLY A 49 -9.93 -2.86 -2.40
C GLY A 49 -9.48 -3.60 -1.14
N LEU A 50 -8.17 -3.73 -0.90
CA LEU A 50 -7.60 -4.40 0.26
C LEU A 50 -7.64 -3.52 1.52
N ALA A 51 -7.54 -2.20 1.37
CA ALA A 51 -7.42 -1.26 2.49
C ALA A 51 -8.51 -1.39 3.57
N PRO A 52 -9.82 -1.53 3.25
CA PRO A 52 -10.85 -1.74 4.26
C PRO A 52 -10.66 -3.03 5.07
N ARG A 53 -10.21 -4.12 4.42
CA ARG A 53 -9.96 -5.42 5.08
C ARG A 53 -8.77 -5.33 6.03
N SER A 54 -7.69 -4.66 5.61
CA SER A 54 -6.52 -4.42 6.44
C SER A 54 -6.87 -3.58 7.68
N ARG A 55 -7.63 -2.50 7.51
CA ARG A 55 -8.10 -1.68 8.63
C ARG A 55 -8.97 -2.48 9.61
N ALA A 56 -9.95 -3.24 9.12
CA ALA A 56 -10.81 -4.05 9.97
C ALA A 56 -10.01 -5.09 10.77
N ALA A 57 -9.06 -5.79 10.15
CA ALA A 57 -8.23 -6.77 10.84
C ALA A 57 -7.34 -6.14 11.93
N LEU A 58 -6.81 -4.93 11.69
CA LEU A 58 -6.07 -4.17 12.70
C LEU A 58 -6.96 -3.70 13.85
N GLU A 59 -8.17 -3.22 13.55
CA GLU A 59 -9.16 -2.83 14.56
C GLU A 59 -9.56 -4.03 15.43
N GLU A 60 -9.79 -5.20 14.83
CA GLU A 60 -10.07 -6.44 15.57
C GLU A 60 -8.88 -6.89 16.45
N LEU A 61 -7.66 -6.77 15.93
CA LEU A 61 -6.44 -7.13 16.67
C LEU A 61 -6.24 -6.21 17.89
N THR A 62 -6.49 -4.92 17.74
CA THR A 62 -6.31 -3.91 18.79
C THR A 62 -7.47 -3.87 19.79
N SER A 63 -8.67 -4.26 19.36
CA SER A 63 -9.86 -4.33 20.23
C SER A 63 -9.91 -5.61 21.07
N ALA A 64 -9.19 -6.65 20.66
CA ALA A 64 -9.00 -7.83 21.50
C ALA A 64 -8.03 -7.49 22.64
N PRO A 65 -8.32 -7.85 23.90
CA PRO A 65 -7.32 -7.74 24.96
C PRO A 65 -6.10 -8.55 24.53
N ALA A 66 -4.96 -7.86 24.40
CA ALA A 66 -3.70 -8.51 24.13
C ALA A 66 -3.54 -9.62 25.18
N SER A 67 -3.12 -10.81 24.75
CA SER A 67 -2.70 -11.83 25.70
C SER A 67 -1.60 -11.17 26.53
N GLU A 68 -1.85 -10.86 27.81
CA GLU A 68 -0.92 -10.14 28.71
C GLU A 68 0.47 -10.81 28.83
N SER A 69 0.62 -11.98 28.25
CA SER A 69 1.91 -12.62 27.95
C SER A 69 2.81 -11.70 27.13
N ARG A 70 3.96 -11.33 27.71
CA ARG A 70 5.14 -10.74 27.05
C ARG A 70 5.56 -11.43 25.74
N ASP A 71 5.05 -12.63 25.47
CA ASP A 71 5.33 -13.44 24.30
C ASP A 71 4.81 -12.85 22.97
N GLY A 72 3.95 -11.82 22.99
CA GLY A 72 3.37 -11.22 21.77
C GLY A 72 4.14 -10.03 21.17
N GLU A 73 5.18 -9.53 21.85
CA GLU A 73 5.95 -8.39 21.34
C GLU A 73 6.64 -8.67 19.99
N PRO A 74 7.26 -9.85 19.75
CA PRO A 74 7.88 -10.16 18.46
C PRO A 74 6.91 -10.10 17.28
N GLU A 75 5.68 -10.57 17.48
CA GLU A 75 4.61 -10.54 16.49
C GLU A 75 4.15 -9.11 16.16
N LEU A 76 4.01 -8.26 17.18
CA LEU A 76 3.66 -6.85 16.98
C LEU A 76 4.79 -6.11 16.26
N GLU A 77 6.04 -6.42 16.58
CA GLU A 77 7.19 -5.86 15.87
C GLU A 77 7.23 -6.31 14.41
N ALA A 78 6.93 -7.57 14.11
CA ALA A 78 6.82 -8.06 12.74
C ALA A 78 5.73 -7.32 11.93
N ILE A 79 4.60 -6.99 12.55
CA ILE A 79 3.54 -6.17 11.93
C ILE A 79 4.06 -4.76 11.64
N ARG A 80 4.73 -4.12 12.61
CA ARG A 80 5.31 -2.77 12.44
C ARG A 80 6.33 -2.73 11.31
N ASP A 81 7.25 -3.69 11.28
CA ASP A 81 8.29 -3.81 10.26
C ASP A 81 7.70 -4.00 8.86
N SER A 82 6.67 -4.84 8.75
CA SER A 82 5.98 -5.11 7.48
C SER A 82 5.23 -3.88 6.99
N ALA A 83 4.49 -3.20 7.87
CA ALA A 83 3.79 -1.96 7.54
C ALA A 83 4.77 -0.84 7.14
N ALA A 84 5.87 -0.66 7.88
CA ALA A 84 6.88 0.35 7.56
C ALA A 84 7.55 0.07 6.20
N ARG A 85 7.77 -1.20 5.86
CA ARG A 85 8.28 -1.60 4.56
C ARG A 85 7.30 -1.24 3.44
N ASN A 86 6.02 -1.58 3.61
CA ASN A 86 4.98 -1.27 2.62
C ASN A 86 4.83 0.24 2.41
N GLN A 87 4.87 1.02 3.49
CA GLN A 87 4.85 2.49 3.42
C GLN A 87 6.02 3.04 2.59
N ARG A 88 7.24 2.53 2.81
CA ARG A 88 8.41 2.92 2.01
C ARG A 88 8.25 2.56 0.53
N LEU A 89 7.74 1.37 0.23
CA LEU A 89 7.49 0.94 -1.16
C LEU A 89 6.43 1.81 -1.84
N LEU A 90 5.34 2.10 -1.15
CA LEU A 90 4.27 2.96 -1.66
C LEU A 90 4.78 4.38 -1.92
N GLY A 91 5.58 4.93 -1.00
CA GLY A 91 6.24 6.22 -1.16
C GLY A 91 7.12 6.28 -2.40
N ALA A 92 8.02 5.29 -2.57
CA ALA A 92 8.89 5.19 -3.74
C ALA A 92 8.10 5.09 -5.06
N MET A 93 7.00 4.32 -5.07
CA MET A 93 6.13 4.21 -6.23
C MET A 93 5.44 5.55 -6.57
N MET A 94 4.97 6.30 -5.57
CA MET A 94 4.38 7.63 -5.77
C MET A 94 5.39 8.64 -6.30
N GLU A 95 6.63 8.62 -5.79
CA GLU A 95 7.73 9.45 -6.28
C GLU A 95 8.05 9.14 -7.74
N GLY A 96 8.16 7.86 -8.10
CA GLY A 96 8.37 7.41 -9.47
C GLY A 96 7.25 7.86 -10.41
N ALA A 97 5.98 7.73 -9.98
CA ALA A 97 4.84 8.22 -10.75
C ALA A 97 4.89 9.75 -10.94
N ALA A 98 5.28 10.51 -9.92
CA ALA A 98 5.44 11.96 -10.03
C ALA A 98 6.58 12.35 -10.98
N GLN A 99 7.67 11.59 -11.02
CA GLN A 99 8.75 11.79 -11.97
C GLN A 99 8.30 11.48 -13.41
N ALA A 100 7.65 10.33 -13.64
CA ALA A 100 7.11 9.97 -14.94
C ALA A 100 6.14 11.03 -15.50
N ARG A 101 5.29 11.61 -14.65
CA ARG A 101 4.42 12.73 -15.03
C ARG A 101 5.20 13.97 -15.46
N ARG A 102 6.32 14.27 -14.79
CA ARG A 102 7.19 15.40 -15.16
C ARG A 102 7.85 15.18 -16.52
N GLU A 103 8.36 13.97 -16.77
CA GLU A 103 8.95 13.60 -18.06
C GLU A 103 7.94 13.68 -19.21
N LEU A 104 6.73 13.15 -19.00
CA LEU A 104 5.65 13.25 -20.00
C LEU A 104 5.29 14.70 -20.33
N ALA A 105 5.21 15.57 -19.32
CA ALA A 105 4.93 16.99 -19.53
C ALA A 105 6.08 17.71 -20.29
N GLN A 106 7.33 17.31 -20.07
CA GLN A 106 8.48 17.84 -20.81
C GLN A 106 8.46 17.36 -22.27
N ALA A 107 8.18 16.07 -22.50
CA ALA A 107 8.05 15.50 -23.83
C ALA A 107 6.92 16.18 -24.63
N GLU A 108 5.78 16.46 -24.00
CA GLU A 108 4.69 17.19 -24.64
C GLU A 108 5.09 18.63 -25.01
N LYS A 109 5.81 19.34 -24.13
CA LYS A 109 6.35 20.67 -24.45
C LYS A 109 7.35 20.63 -25.61
N ALA A 110 8.22 19.63 -25.64
CA ALA A 110 9.20 19.45 -26.73
C ALA A 110 8.50 19.16 -28.06
N ARG A 111 7.48 18.28 -28.07
CA ARG A 111 6.64 18.02 -29.25
C ARG A 111 6.00 19.29 -29.78
N ASN A 112 5.44 20.12 -28.91
CA ASN A 112 4.81 21.38 -29.30
C ASN A 112 5.82 22.39 -29.87
N ARG A 113 7.08 22.42 -29.38
CA ARG A 113 8.15 23.27 -29.93
C ARG A 113 8.63 22.84 -31.30
N LEU A 114 8.61 21.54 -31.56
CA LEU A 114 8.98 20.97 -32.86
C LEU A 114 7.86 21.09 -33.91
N GLY A 115 6.74 21.73 -33.55
CA GLY A 115 5.61 21.91 -34.45
C GLY A 115 4.96 20.58 -34.82
N TYR A 116 4.94 19.57 -33.95
CA TYR A 116 4.17 18.35 -34.21
C TYR A 116 2.84 18.39 -33.47
N ASP A 117 1.74 18.11 -34.16
CA ASP A 117 0.42 17.98 -33.54
C ASP A 117 0.31 16.67 -32.71
N ARG A 118 -0.83 16.47 -32.04
CA ARG A 118 -1.08 15.29 -31.20
C ARG A 118 -1.08 13.97 -31.99
N ALA A 119 -1.21 14.02 -33.32
CA ALA A 119 -1.19 12.90 -34.25
C ALA A 119 0.19 12.67 -34.89
N GLY A 120 1.21 13.50 -34.57
CA GLY A 120 2.54 13.41 -35.15
C GLY A 120 2.70 14.12 -36.50
N GLY A 121 1.72 14.92 -36.92
CA GLY A 121 1.78 15.72 -38.14
C GLY A 121 2.54 17.02 -37.94
N THR A 122 3.37 17.42 -38.92
CA THR A 122 4.09 18.69 -38.89
C THR A 122 3.12 19.87 -39.08
N VAL A 123 2.93 20.66 -38.03
CA VAL A 123 2.33 21.99 -38.00
C VAL A 123 3.33 23.00 -38.59
N GLY A 124 3.60 22.90 -39.89
CA GLY A 124 4.41 23.91 -40.57
C GLY A 124 5.26 23.39 -41.72
N ALA A 125 4.61 23.10 -42.85
CA ALA A 125 5.28 23.04 -44.15
C ALA A 125 4.43 23.74 -45.24
N GLY A 126 4.34 25.08 -45.12
CA GLY A 126 4.18 26.02 -46.25
C GLY A 126 2.86 26.04 -47.05
N PRO A 127 2.67 27.02 -47.97
CA PRO A 127 3.74 27.71 -48.68
C PRO A 127 3.90 29.20 -48.36
N SER A 128 5.17 29.57 -48.24
CA SER A 128 5.68 30.92 -48.42
C SER A 128 5.72 31.26 -49.92
N GLY A 129 5.19 32.44 -50.29
CA GLY A 129 5.58 33.21 -51.48
C GLY A 129 4.42 33.60 -52.44
N PRO A 130 4.55 34.66 -53.27
CA PRO A 130 5.55 35.75 -53.28
C PRO A 130 4.93 37.16 -53.21
N GLY A 131 5.74 38.16 -52.86
CA GLY A 131 5.34 39.56 -52.94
C GLY A 131 5.00 39.99 -54.38
N LYS A 132 3.93 40.77 -54.53
CA LYS A 132 3.74 41.66 -55.67
C LYS A 132 4.08 43.07 -55.24
N ARG A 133 5.19 43.57 -55.77
CA ARG A 133 5.43 45.00 -56.00
C ARG A 133 4.56 45.43 -57.17
N ALA A 134 3.75 46.47 -56.99
CA ALA A 134 3.39 47.50 -57.98
C ALA A 134 2.47 48.52 -57.30
#